data_AF-A0A959G0B5-F1
#
_entry.id   AF-A0A959G0B5-F1
#
_cell.length_a   1.000
_cell.length_b   1.000
_cell.length_c   1.000
_cell.angle_alpha   90.00
_cell.angle_beta   90.00
_cell.angle_gamma   90.00
#
_symmetry.space_group_name_H-M   'P 1'
#
loop_
_entity.id
_entity.type
_entity.pdbx_description
1 polymer ?
#
loop_
_entity_poly.entity_id
_entity_poly.type
_entity_poly.pdbx_seq_one_letter_code
_entity_poly.pdbx_strand_id
1 'polypeptide(L)' 'PKPVSGLDVLIRRTIETTELEVNYQSKKRITFVFDREKLDKLKQIARKEKSYLKDLVDELISEYIDSYESHKGKVAD' A
#
# COMPACT_ATOMS: atom_id res chain seq x y z
N PRO A 1 21.20 -43.28 7.67
CA PRO A 1 20.78 -41.86 7.57
C PRO A 1 21.68 -41.10 6.59
N LYS A 2 21.16 -40.75 5.40
CA LYS A 2 21.93 -39.99 4.40
C LYS A 2 21.97 -38.52 4.84
N PRO A 3 23.15 -37.88 4.92
CA PRO A 3 23.24 -36.47 5.28
C PRO A 3 22.60 -35.63 4.18
N VAL A 4 21.66 -34.77 4.57
CA VAL A 4 20.97 -33.84 3.68
C VAL A 4 22.02 -32.91 3.08
N SER A 5 22.13 -32.90 1.74
CA SER A 5 23.21 -32.21 1.05
C SER A 5 23.07 -30.69 1.20
N GLY A 6 24.18 -29.95 1.15
CA GLY A 6 24.15 -28.48 1.32
C GLY A 6 23.24 -27.76 0.32
N LEU A 7 23.02 -28.37 -0.85
CA LEU A 7 22.07 -27.88 -1.86
C LEU A 7 20.62 -28.02 -1.39
N ASP A 8 20.24 -29.14 -0.76
CA ASP A 8 18.90 -29.32 -0.19
C ASP A 8 18.66 -28.36 0.99
N VAL A 9 19.71 -28.07 1.77
CA VAL A 9 19.66 -27.05 2.84
C VAL A 9 19.43 -25.67 2.26
N LEU A 10 20.12 -25.32 1.16
CA LEU A 10 19.92 -24.08 0.43
C LEU A 10 18.51 -23.99 -0.18
N ILE A 11 18.04 -25.04 -0.86
CA ILE A 11 16.71 -25.08 -1.48
C ILE A 11 15.61 -24.92 -0.44
N ARG A 12 15.68 -25.66 0.68
CA ARG A 12 14.71 -25.56 1.76
C ARG A 12 14.70 -24.15 2.38
N ARG A 13 15.87 -23.57 2.58
CA ARG A 13 16.01 -22.20 3.11
C ARG A 13 15.42 -21.16 2.14
N THR A 14 15.59 -21.33 0.83
CA THR A 14 15.02 -20.45 -0.19
C THR A 14 13.50 -20.61 -0.30
N ILE A 15 12.96 -21.81 -0.17
CA ILE A 15 11.50 -22.04 -0.17
C ILE A 15 10.87 -21.39 1.08
N GLU A 16 11.45 -21.61 2.27
CA GLU A 16 10.99 -21.03 3.54
C GLU A 16 11.17 -19.49 3.59
N THR A 17 12.13 -18.91 2.85
CA THR A 17 12.28 -17.44 2.72
C THR A 17 11.53 -16.82 1.55
N THR A 18 11.01 -17.61 0.60
CA THR A 18 10.09 -17.09 -0.43
C THR A 18 8.70 -16.83 0.15
N GLU A 19 8.39 -17.43 1.31
CA GLU A 19 7.29 -17.03 2.20
C GLU A 19 7.61 -15.77 3.02
N LEU A 20 8.64 -14.99 2.66
CA LEU A 20 8.65 -13.56 2.98
C LEU A 20 7.44 -12.94 2.27
N GLU A 21 6.34 -12.95 3.00
CA GLU A 21 5.06 -12.33 2.71
C GLU A 21 5.28 -11.01 2.00
N VAL A 22 5.25 -11.03 0.66
CA VAL A 22 4.85 -9.86 -0.08
C VAL A 22 3.39 -9.68 0.32
N ASN A 23 3.16 -8.88 1.38
CA ASN A 23 1.87 -8.64 1.96
C ASN A 23 1.02 -7.83 0.96
N TYR A 24 0.53 -8.52 -0.06
CA TYR A 24 -0.48 -8.04 -0.98
C TYR A 24 -1.82 -7.78 -0.26
N GLN A 25 -1.96 -8.15 1.02
CA GLN A 25 -3.16 -7.90 1.82
C GLN A 25 -3.21 -6.52 2.49
N SER A 26 -2.14 -5.73 2.44
CA SER A 26 -2.10 -4.40 3.08
C SER A 26 -2.99 -3.35 2.41
N LYS A 27 -3.56 -3.63 1.22
CA LYS A 27 -4.43 -2.68 0.50
C LYS A 27 -5.86 -3.19 0.42
N LYS A 28 -6.79 -2.45 1.02
CA LYS A 28 -8.24 -2.74 0.94
C LYS A 28 -8.89 -1.87 -0.13
N ARG A 29 -9.63 -2.50 -1.04
CA ARG A 29 -10.46 -1.77 -2.01
C ARG A 29 -11.68 -1.17 -1.30
N ILE A 30 -11.92 0.11 -1.52
CA ILE A 30 -13.06 0.86 -0.98
C ILE A 30 -13.82 1.55 -2.10
N THR A 31 -15.11 1.80 -1.85
CA THR A 31 -16.00 2.52 -2.78
C THR A 31 -16.42 3.82 -2.11
N PHE A 32 -16.26 4.93 -2.82
CA PHE A 32 -16.65 6.27 -2.34
C PHE A 32 -17.68 6.91 -3.27
N VAL A 33 -18.52 7.76 -2.69
CA VAL A 33 -19.40 8.64 -3.43
C VAL A 33 -18.76 10.02 -3.44
N PHE A 34 -18.52 10.56 -4.62
CA PHE A 34 -17.99 11.91 -4.82
C PHE A 34 -18.98 12.75 -5.62
N ASP A 35 -18.94 14.05 -5.38
CA ASP A 35 -19.52 15.02 -6.31
C ASP A 35 -18.84 14.87 -7.68
N ARG A 36 -19.67 14.80 -8.73
CA ARG A 36 -19.23 14.61 -10.11
C ARG A 36 -18.25 15.70 -10.55
N GLU A 37 -18.52 16.96 -10.21
CA GLU A 37 -17.66 18.07 -10.61
C GLU A 37 -16.28 17.98 -9.94
N LYS A 38 -16.24 17.58 -8.67
CA LYS A 38 -15.00 17.42 -7.92
C LYS A 38 -14.18 16.26 -8.48
N LEU A 39 -14.83 15.14 -8.81
CA LEU A 39 -14.17 13.98 -9.40
C LEU A 39 -13.55 14.30 -10.76
N ASP A 40 -14.24 15.07 -11.61
CA ASP A 40 -13.73 15.44 -12.93
C ASP A 40 -12.54 16.40 -12.83
N LYS A 41 -12.56 17.34 -11.88
CA LYS A 41 -11.39 18.18 -11.56
C LYS A 41 -10.22 17.33 -11.07
N LEU A 42 -10.46 16.39 -10.16
CA LEU A 42 -9.41 15.50 -9.61
C LEU A 42 -8.74 14.66 -10.72
N LYS A 43 -9.54 14.13 -11.66
CA LYS A 43 -9.02 13.40 -12.83
C LYS A 43 -8.15 14.26 -13.72
N GLN A 44 -8.51 15.52 -13.93
CA GLN A 44 -7.71 16.44 -14.74
C GLN A 44 -6.36 16.75 -14.07
N ILE A 45 -6.36 16.93 -12.75
CA ILE A 45 -5.13 17.13 -11.96
C ILE A 45 -4.22 15.90 -12.07
N ALA A 46 -4.77 14.70 -11.81
CA ALA A 46 -4.01 13.45 -11.90
C ALA A 46 -3.37 13.25 -13.30
N ARG A 47 -4.09 13.59 -14.37
CA ARG A 47 -3.55 13.54 -15.75
C ARG A 47 -2.41 14.53 -15.98
N LYS A 48 -2.49 15.74 -15.44
CA LYS A 48 -1.44 16.75 -15.57
C LYS A 48 -0.17 16.32 -14.83
N GLU A 49 -0.33 15.69 -13.67
CA GLU A 49 0.76 15.20 -12.83
C GLU A 49 1.30 13.83 -13.26
N LYS A 50 0.72 13.21 -14.30
CA LYS A 50 1.04 11.85 -14.76
C LYS A 50 0.94 10.80 -13.64
N SER A 51 0.01 11.00 -12.72
CA SER A 51 -0.24 10.14 -11.57
C SER A 51 -1.61 9.46 -11.68
N TYR A 52 -1.82 8.36 -10.96
CA TYR A 52 -3.14 7.74 -10.88
C TYR A 52 -3.99 8.45 -9.82
N LEU A 53 -5.31 8.47 -10.05
CA LEU A 53 -6.27 9.04 -9.09
C LEU A 53 -6.12 8.44 -7.69
N LYS A 54 -5.83 7.13 -7.61
CA LYS A 54 -5.64 6.43 -6.34
C LYS A 54 -4.44 6.98 -5.55
N ASP A 55 -3.37 7.38 -6.24
CA ASP A 55 -2.13 7.82 -5.61
C ASP A 55 -2.29 9.24 -5.07
N LEU A 56 -2.97 10.11 -5.83
CA LEU A 56 -3.35 11.45 -5.37
C LEU A 56 -4.29 11.39 -4.16
N VAL A 57 -5.23 10.44 -4.14
CA VAL A 57 -6.11 10.23 -2.99
C VAL A 57 -5.33 9.70 -1.78
N ASP A 58 -4.37 8.81 -1.99
CA ASP A 58 -3.51 8.26 -0.92
C ASP A 58 -2.66 9.36 -0.26
N GLU A 59 -2.11 10.26 -1.07
CA GLU A 59 -1.34 11.42 -0.61
C GLU A 59 -2.21 12.38 0.22
N LEU A 60 -3.41 12.73 -0.28
CA LEU A 60 -4.35 13.60 0.45
C LEU A 60 -4.80 12.99 1.78
N ILE A 61 -5.03 11.66 1.81
CA ILE A 61 -5.39 10.95 3.05
C ILE A 61 -4.21 10.97 4.01
N SER A 62 -3.00 10.73 3.54
CA SER A 62 -1.79 10.72 4.36
C SER A 62 -1.55 12.08 4.99
N GLU A 63 -1.60 13.16 4.21
CA GLU A 63 -1.46 14.53 4.71
C GLU A 63 -2.54 14.88 5.73
N TYR A 64 -3.77 14.43 5.50
CA TYR A 64 -4.87 14.65 6.45
C TYR A 64 -4.64 13.90 7.77
N ILE A 65 -4.16 12.65 7.73
CA ILE A 65 -3.84 11.86 8.93
C ILE A 65 -2.70 12.54 9.69
N ASP A 66 -1.59 12.85 9.03
CA ASP A 66 -0.44 13.50 9.65
C ASP A 66 -0.81 14.82 10.33
N SER A 67 -1.60 15.64 9.62
CA SER A 67 -2.12 16.89 10.16
C SER A 67 -3.04 16.64 11.37
N TYR A 68 -3.92 15.65 11.29
CA TYR A 68 -4.82 15.30 12.38
C TYR A 68 -4.04 14.81 13.62
N GLU A 69 -3.08 13.92 13.46
CA GLU A 69 -2.28 13.38 14.56
C GLU A 69 -1.43 14.46 15.24
N SER A 70 -0.90 15.40 14.46
CA SER A 70 -0.15 16.56 14.96
C SER A 70 -0.99 17.46 15.87
N HIS A 71 -2.27 17.67 15.53
CA HIS A 71 -3.15 18.59 16.27
C HIS A 71 -3.98 17.94 17.38
N LYS A 72 -4.33 16.65 17.25
CA LYS A 72 -5.29 15.97 18.14
C LYS A 72 -4.74 14.74 18.84
N GLY A 73 -3.49 14.36 18.58
CA GLY A 73 -2.84 13.18 19.13
C GLY A 73 -2.99 11.96 18.21
N LYS A 74 -2.09 10.98 18.39
CA LYS A 74 -2.00 9.78 17.55
C LYS A 74 -3.30 8.98 17.55
N VAL A 75 -3.71 8.54 16.37
CA VAL A 75 -4.83 7.61 16.21
C VAL A 75 -4.24 6.20 16.35
N ALA A 76 -4.64 5.45 17.38
CA ALA A 76 -4.07 4.13 17.68
C ALA A 76 -4.32 3.11 16.54
N ASP A 77 -3.32 2.26 16.29
CA ASP A 77 -3.34 1.10 15.36
C ASP A 77 -4.29 -0.03 15.82
#